data_AF-A0A9P4JSR3-F1
#
_entry.id   AF-A0A9P4JSR3-F1
#
_cell.length_a   1.000
_cell.length_b   1.000
_cell.length_c   1.000
_cell.angle_alpha   90.00
_cell.angle_beta   90.00
_cell.angle_gamma   90.00
#
_symmetry.space_group_name_H-M   'P 1'
#
loop_
_entity.id
_entity.type
_entity.pdbx_description
1 polymer ?
#
loop_
_entity_poly.entity_id
_entity_poly.type
_entity_poly.pdbx_seq_one_letter_code
_entity_poly.pdbx_strand_id
1 'polypeptide(L)'
;MEALLSLSFDNIASKDSVKIRKGLRQIEGLLAQICLSSGGGARPSTPSQHRRTGSAMPLGQQMAQSPSPKKLGALVEDPAFREFFRLQEGFEWNDGQNDLLILSALSNLQGLLLLHPPSRKIFGSETSMNLLLDLLDPYNCPAIQCSTLLVLVTALLATPHNTRTFENIDGLLTITTLFKSRSTSQNVKLKLLEFLYFYLMPEAPERPASAPTTALRSADKLVGAFERRSSEEKARQPATREETTRSTEEKQNMLGKYLNNVEDLVEDLRENAPFSEVACN
;
A
#
# COMPACT_ATOMS: atom_id res chain seq x y z
N MET A 1 -4.06 -2.24 -37.74
CA MET A 1 -3.48 -2.48 -36.39
C MET A 1 -4.17 -1.58 -35.36
N GLU A 2 -4.24 -0.27 -35.59
CA GLU A 2 -4.84 0.70 -34.67
C GLU A 2 -6.32 0.47 -34.36
N ALA A 3 -7.17 0.17 -35.36
CA ALA A 3 -8.59 -0.12 -35.12
C ALA A 3 -8.82 -1.38 -34.27
N LEU A 4 -7.92 -2.37 -34.36
CA LEU A 4 -8.01 -3.62 -33.59
C LEU A 4 -7.50 -3.41 -32.16
N LEU A 5 -6.46 -2.57 -31.98
CA LEU A 5 -6.01 -2.10 -30.67
C LEU A 5 -7.08 -1.29 -29.96
N SER A 6 -7.70 -0.31 -30.63
CA SER A 6 -8.79 0.49 -30.07
C SER A 6 -9.93 -0.41 -29.56
N LEU A 7 -10.40 -1.34 -30.40
CA LEU A 7 -11.45 -2.28 -30.01
C LEU A 7 -11.03 -3.22 -28.87
N SER A 8 -9.75 -3.59 -28.80
CA SER A 8 -9.23 -4.43 -27.71
C SER A 8 -9.22 -3.67 -26.39
N PHE A 9 -8.82 -2.38 -26.42
CA PHE A 9 -8.86 -1.51 -25.25
C PHE A 9 -10.29 -1.20 -24.81
N ASP A 10 -11.22 -0.96 -25.74
CA ASP A 10 -12.64 -0.79 -25.42
C ASP A 10 -13.23 -2.04 -24.73
N ASN A 11 -12.78 -3.23 -25.13
CA ASN A 11 -13.18 -4.49 -24.51
C ASN A 11 -12.56 -4.71 -23.12
N ILE A 12 -11.34 -4.23 -22.89
CA ILE A 12 -10.64 -4.31 -21.58
C ILE A 12 -11.19 -3.28 -20.59
N ALA A 13 -11.59 -2.10 -21.07
CA ALA A 13 -12.19 -1.04 -20.24
C ALA A 13 -13.62 -1.36 -19.79
N SER A 14 -14.22 -2.45 -20.28
CA SER A 14 -15.55 -2.92 -19.91
C SER A 14 -15.57 -3.56 -18.52
N LYS A 15 -16.70 -3.48 -17.80
CA LYS A 15 -16.93 -4.19 -16.53
C LYS A 15 -17.33 -5.67 -16.70
N ASP A 16 -17.62 -6.08 -17.93
CA ASP A 16 -18.02 -7.45 -18.28
C ASP A 16 -16.80 -8.37 -18.47
N SER A 17 -16.68 -9.40 -17.63
CA SER A 17 -15.60 -10.40 -17.65
C SER A 17 -15.44 -11.14 -18.99
N VAL A 18 -16.50 -11.23 -19.80
CA VAL A 18 -16.44 -11.84 -21.14
C VAL A 18 -15.77 -10.89 -22.13
N LYS A 19 -16.08 -9.59 -22.04
CA LYS A 19 -15.45 -8.56 -22.88
C LYS A 19 -13.98 -8.37 -22.51
N ILE A 20 -13.64 -8.34 -21.22
CA ILE A 20 -12.25 -8.25 -20.76
C ILE A 20 -11.41 -9.40 -21.34
N ARG A 21 -11.89 -10.65 -21.21
CA ARG A 21 -11.21 -11.83 -21.80
C ARG A 21 -11.07 -11.74 -23.31
N LYS A 22 -12.07 -11.20 -24.01
CA LYS A 22 -12.04 -11.01 -25.46
C LYS A 22 -10.97 -9.99 -25.86
N GLY A 23 -10.88 -8.86 -25.15
CA GLY A 23 -9.87 -7.83 -25.39
C GLY A 23 -8.45 -8.34 -25.12
N LEU A 24 -8.24 -9.11 -24.03
CA LEU A 24 -6.94 -9.71 -23.72
C LEU A 24 -6.47 -10.69 -24.81
N ARG A 25 -7.37 -11.56 -25.31
CA ARG A 25 -7.05 -12.48 -26.44
C ARG A 25 -6.71 -11.73 -27.73
N GLN A 26 -7.33 -10.58 -27.96
CA GLN A 26 -7.05 -9.76 -29.14
C GLN A 26 -5.65 -9.12 -29.07
N ILE A 27 -5.24 -8.64 -27.89
CA ILE A 27 -3.89 -8.13 -27.66
C ILE A 27 -2.85 -9.24 -27.79
N GLU A 28 -3.11 -10.41 -27.20
CA GLU A 28 -2.22 -11.58 -27.28
C GLU A 28 -1.98 -12.02 -28.73
N GLY A 29 -3.04 -12.11 -29.55
CA GLY A 29 -2.92 -12.45 -30.97
C GLY A 29 -2.12 -11.40 -31.77
N LEU A 30 -2.24 -10.12 -31.42
CA LEU A 30 -1.52 -9.04 -32.06
C LEU A 30 -0.03 -9.05 -31.68
N LEU A 31 0.29 -9.34 -30.42
CA LEU A 31 1.67 -9.54 -29.95
C LEU A 31 2.31 -10.76 -30.61
N ALA A 32 1.59 -11.88 -30.71
CA ALA A 32 2.07 -13.09 -31.40
C ALA A 32 2.40 -12.77 -32.87
N GLN A 33 1.55 -12.02 -33.56
CA GLN A 33 1.79 -11.61 -34.94
C GLN A 33 3.04 -10.71 -35.06
N ILE A 34 3.25 -9.76 -34.16
CA ILE A 34 4.45 -8.89 -34.17
C ILE A 34 5.72 -9.70 -33.88
N CYS A 35 5.70 -10.58 -32.87
CA CYS A 35 6.84 -11.41 -32.51
C CYS A 35 7.22 -12.40 -33.62
N LEU A 36 6.23 -12.95 -34.33
CA LEU A 36 6.46 -13.87 -35.45
C LEU A 36 6.80 -13.13 -36.76
N SER A 37 6.37 -11.87 -36.92
CA SER A 37 6.71 -11.06 -38.11
C SER A 37 8.12 -10.47 -38.05
N SER A 38 8.74 -10.39 -36.87
CA SER A 38 10.09 -9.83 -36.69
C SER A 38 11.22 -10.85 -36.84
N GLY A 39 10.90 -12.12 -37.13
CA GLY A 39 11.88 -13.20 -37.30
C GLY A 39 11.75 -13.87 -38.67
N GLY A 40 12.46 -13.34 -39.67
CA GLY A 40 12.82 -14.12 -40.86
C GLY A 40 12.59 -13.43 -42.21
N GLY A 41 13.65 -12.88 -42.78
CA GLY A 41 13.76 -12.82 -44.23
C GLY A 41 13.95 -14.23 -44.78
N ALA A 42 12.91 -14.81 -45.40
CA ALA A 42 13.01 -15.91 -46.36
C ALA A 42 11.74 -15.98 -47.23
N ARG A 43 11.95 -16.36 -48.49
CA ARG A 43 11.06 -16.30 -49.68
C ARG A 43 9.68 -17.02 -49.56
N PRO A 44 8.74 -16.72 -50.49
CA PRO A 44 7.34 -17.10 -50.37
C PRO A 44 7.11 -18.58 -50.75
N SER A 45 6.29 -19.26 -49.96
CA SER A 45 5.63 -20.50 -50.36
C SER A 45 4.11 -20.34 -50.30
N THR A 46 3.47 -20.92 -51.30
CA THR A 46 2.06 -20.90 -51.69
C THR A 46 1.03 -21.27 -50.60
N PRO A 47 -0.25 -20.91 -50.77
CA PRO A 47 -1.26 -20.94 -49.71
C PRO A 47 -1.77 -22.36 -49.44
N SER A 48 -1.53 -22.88 -48.25
CA SER A 48 -2.24 -24.06 -47.74
C SER A 48 -3.49 -23.61 -46.97
N GLN A 49 -4.66 -23.91 -47.54
CA GLN A 49 -5.94 -23.85 -46.85
C GLN A 49 -5.88 -24.78 -45.62
N HIS A 50 -5.91 -24.23 -44.40
CA HIS A 50 -6.30 -25.00 -43.22
C HIS A 50 -7.46 -24.34 -42.48
N ARG A 51 -8.62 -24.68 -43.03
CA ARG A 51 -9.92 -24.96 -42.41
C ARG A 51 -10.01 -24.77 -40.89
N ARG A 52 -10.95 -23.91 -40.51
CA ARG A 52 -11.64 -23.78 -39.23
C ARG A 52 -11.81 -25.13 -38.50
N THR A 53 -11.43 -25.19 -37.23
CA THR A 53 -11.97 -26.15 -36.26
C THR A 53 -12.44 -25.37 -35.03
N GLY A 54 -13.74 -25.08 -35.03
CA GLY A 54 -14.48 -24.73 -33.82
C GLY A 54 -14.65 -25.96 -32.96
N SER A 55 -14.37 -25.85 -31.66
CA SER A 55 -14.69 -26.86 -30.67
C SER A 55 -16.17 -26.78 -30.31
N ALA A 56 -17.01 -27.37 -31.16
CA ALA A 56 -18.32 -27.86 -30.80
C ALA A 56 -18.27 -29.39 -30.86
N MET A 57 -18.38 -30.04 -29.70
CA MET A 57 -18.44 -31.50 -29.57
C MET A 57 -19.68 -32.04 -30.28
N PRO A 58 -19.57 -33.04 -31.18
CA PRO A 58 -20.71 -33.86 -31.54
C PRO A 58 -20.89 -34.96 -30.48
N LEU A 59 -22.04 -34.95 -29.83
CA LEU A 59 -22.54 -36.05 -29.02
C LEU A 59 -22.95 -37.18 -29.98
N GLY A 60 -22.08 -38.17 -30.18
CA GLY A 60 -22.40 -39.36 -30.96
C GLY A 60 -21.17 -40.19 -31.32
N GLN A 61 -21.06 -41.35 -30.69
CA GLN A 61 -20.20 -42.49 -31.06
C GLN A 61 -18.68 -42.25 -31.10
N GLN A 62 -18.02 -42.55 -29.99
CA GLN A 62 -16.90 -43.50 -29.97
C GLN A 62 -16.58 -43.91 -28.52
N MET A 63 -17.17 -45.04 -28.09
CA MET A 63 -16.57 -45.86 -27.05
C MET A 63 -15.34 -46.54 -27.66
N ALA A 64 -14.15 -45.99 -27.43
CA ALA A 64 -12.90 -46.74 -27.37
C ALA A 64 -11.79 -45.80 -26.85
N GLN A 65 -11.07 -46.29 -25.83
CA GLN A 65 -9.82 -45.75 -25.29
C GLN A 65 -9.97 -44.62 -24.25
N SER A 66 -10.27 -45.03 -23.02
CA SER A 66 -9.73 -44.34 -21.84
C SER A 66 -8.20 -44.26 -21.97
N PRO A 67 -7.55 -43.09 -21.90
CA PRO A 67 -6.10 -43.02 -21.91
C PRO A 67 -5.57 -43.68 -20.64
N SER A 68 -4.71 -44.68 -20.78
CA SER A 68 -3.98 -45.26 -19.65
C SER A 68 -3.28 -44.15 -18.87
N PRO A 69 -3.25 -44.19 -17.52
CA PRO A 69 -2.61 -43.16 -16.71
C PRO A 69 -1.17 -42.94 -17.17
N LYS A 70 -0.87 -41.71 -17.60
CA LYS A 70 0.45 -41.32 -18.09
C LYS A 70 1.45 -41.46 -16.95
N LYS A 71 2.60 -42.10 -17.20
CA LYS A 71 3.71 -42.14 -16.24
C LYS A 71 4.23 -40.72 -16.04
N LEU A 72 4.63 -40.37 -14.81
CA LEU A 72 5.02 -39.01 -14.41
C LEU A 72 6.01 -38.33 -15.37
N GLY A 73 6.99 -39.08 -15.91
CA GLY A 73 7.97 -38.56 -16.87
C GLY A 73 7.39 -38.17 -18.24
N ALA A 74 6.25 -38.70 -18.64
CA ALA A 74 5.57 -38.36 -19.89
C ALA A 74 4.64 -37.15 -19.77
N LEU A 75 4.39 -36.65 -18.55
CA LEU A 75 3.63 -35.43 -18.33
C LEU A 75 4.46 -34.16 -18.59
N VAL A 76 5.79 -34.22 -18.49
CA VAL A 76 6.68 -33.05 -18.74
C VAL A 76 6.54 -32.52 -20.18
N GLU A 77 6.25 -33.40 -21.14
CA GLU A 77 6.03 -33.03 -22.54
C GLU A 77 4.55 -32.74 -22.86
N ASP A 78 3.64 -32.92 -21.89
CA ASP A 78 2.22 -32.65 -22.08
C ASP A 78 1.96 -31.13 -22.07
N PRO A 79 1.44 -30.53 -23.16
CA PRO A 79 1.15 -29.10 -23.20
C PRO A 79 0.22 -28.62 -22.09
N ALA A 80 -0.76 -29.44 -21.69
CA ALA A 80 -1.69 -29.09 -20.62
C ALA A 80 -1.03 -29.14 -19.24
N PHE A 81 -0.09 -30.06 -19.03
CA PHE A 81 0.70 -30.13 -17.80
C PHE A 81 1.71 -28.99 -17.69
N ARG A 82 2.38 -28.64 -18.79
CA ARG A 82 3.30 -27.49 -18.84
C ARG A 82 2.57 -26.18 -18.60
N GLU A 83 1.39 -26.00 -19.19
CA GLU A 83 0.58 -24.81 -18.92
C GLU A 83 -0.02 -24.81 -17.51
N PHE A 84 -0.39 -25.98 -16.96
CA PHE A 84 -0.77 -26.09 -15.56
C PHE A 84 0.37 -25.66 -14.62
N PHE A 85 1.60 -26.14 -14.84
CA PHE A 85 2.77 -25.73 -14.06
C PHE A 85 3.13 -24.26 -14.27
N ARG A 86 3.05 -23.75 -15.51
CA ARG A 86 3.27 -22.33 -15.82
C ARG A 86 2.24 -21.41 -15.16
N LEU A 87 0.97 -21.83 -15.15
CA LEU A 87 -0.09 -21.12 -14.44
C LEU A 87 0.15 -21.19 -12.94
N GLN A 88 0.50 -22.37 -12.39
CA GLN A 88 0.77 -22.55 -10.97
C GLN A 88 1.97 -21.72 -10.51
N GLU A 89 3.10 -21.75 -11.23
CA GLU A 89 4.27 -20.90 -10.99
C GLU A 89 3.96 -19.42 -11.23
N GLY A 90 3.13 -19.09 -12.22
CA GLY A 90 2.67 -17.73 -12.48
C GLY A 90 1.81 -17.17 -11.36
N PHE A 91 0.97 -17.98 -10.71
CA PHE A 91 0.17 -17.57 -9.55
C PHE A 91 1.06 -17.32 -8.31
N GLU A 92 2.06 -18.18 -8.05
CA GLU A 92 3.04 -17.94 -6.98
C GLU A 92 3.97 -16.74 -7.27
N TRP A 93 4.34 -16.51 -8.54
CA TRP A 93 5.20 -15.39 -8.94
C TRP A 93 4.48 -14.02 -8.88
N ASN A 94 3.17 -13.99 -9.15
CA ASN A 94 2.39 -12.75 -9.06
C ASN A 94 2.28 -12.23 -7.61
N ASP A 95 2.24 -13.13 -6.62
CA ASP A 95 2.11 -12.75 -5.20
C ASP A 95 3.36 -12.01 -4.71
N GLY A 96 4.55 -12.57 -4.98
CA GLY A 96 5.82 -11.94 -4.60
C GLY A 96 6.17 -10.67 -5.38
N GLN A 97 5.79 -10.57 -6.66
CA GLN A 97 6.08 -9.39 -7.46
C GLN A 97 5.21 -8.19 -7.05
N ASN A 98 3.96 -8.42 -6.67
CA ASN A 98 3.09 -7.38 -6.13
C ASN A 98 3.61 -6.85 -4.79
N ASP A 99 4.06 -7.75 -3.90
CA ASP A 99 4.65 -7.36 -2.62
C ASP A 99 5.88 -6.46 -2.79
N LEU A 100 6.76 -6.81 -3.73
CA LEU A 100 7.94 -5.99 -4.04
C LEU A 100 7.57 -4.60 -4.58
N LEU A 101 6.52 -4.51 -5.40
CA LEU A 101 6.02 -3.23 -5.90
C LEU A 101 5.42 -2.39 -4.77
N ILE A 102 4.64 -3.00 -3.88
CA ILE A 102 4.06 -2.32 -2.70
C ILE A 102 5.18 -1.81 -1.79
N LEU A 103 6.18 -2.64 -1.48
CA LEU A 103 7.32 -2.25 -0.66
C LEU A 103 8.12 -1.09 -1.28
N SER A 104 8.33 -1.12 -2.60
CA SER A 104 8.99 -0.03 -3.32
C SER A 104 8.16 1.27 -3.26
N ALA A 105 6.84 1.16 -3.45
CA ALA A 105 5.93 2.30 -3.35
C ALA A 105 5.91 2.91 -1.94
N LEU A 106 5.85 2.08 -0.89
CA LEU A 106 5.89 2.53 0.50
C LEU A 106 7.21 3.21 0.85
N SER A 107 8.35 2.68 0.37
CA SER A 107 9.66 3.30 0.57
C SER A 107 9.76 4.68 -0.09
N ASN A 108 9.29 4.80 -1.34
CA ASN A 108 9.26 6.08 -2.06
C ASN A 108 8.31 7.08 -1.40
N LEU A 109 7.14 6.62 -0.94
CA LEU A 109 6.17 7.43 -0.23
C LEU A 109 6.74 7.95 1.09
N GLN A 110 7.39 7.09 1.89
CA GLN A 110 8.06 7.50 3.12
C GLN A 110 9.11 8.59 2.84
N GLY A 111 9.98 8.37 1.85
CA GLY A 111 11.00 9.35 1.45
C GLY A 111 10.39 10.68 1.02
N LEU A 112 9.32 10.64 0.22
CA LEU A 112 8.58 11.83 -0.21
C LEU A 112 8.00 12.61 0.97
N LEU A 113 7.40 11.93 1.96
CA LEU A 113 6.82 12.58 3.14
C LEU A 113 7.86 13.19 4.08
N LEU A 114 9.08 12.65 4.09
CA LEU A 114 10.22 13.23 4.82
C LEU A 114 10.80 14.45 4.11
N LEU A 115 10.94 14.38 2.77
CA LEU A 115 11.53 15.47 1.97
C LEU A 115 10.56 16.62 1.69
N HIS A 116 9.27 16.34 1.62
CA HIS A 116 8.24 17.33 1.29
C HIS A 116 7.08 17.29 2.32
N PRO A 117 7.23 17.95 3.48
CA PRO A 117 6.22 17.98 4.54
C PRO A 117 4.78 18.35 4.10
N PRO A 118 4.56 19.26 3.13
CA PRO A 118 3.21 19.56 2.65
C PRO A 118 2.46 18.36 2.09
N SER A 119 3.17 17.34 1.55
CA SER A 119 2.56 16.10 1.05
C SER A 119 1.81 15.33 2.13
N ARG A 120 2.15 15.51 3.42
CA ARG A 120 1.45 14.86 4.53
C ARG A 120 -0.03 15.24 4.60
N LYS A 121 -0.42 16.42 4.09
CA LYS A 121 -1.83 16.89 4.09
C LYS A 121 -2.78 15.92 3.39
N ILE A 122 -2.31 15.10 2.46
CA ILE A 122 -3.12 14.09 1.75
C ILE A 122 -3.72 13.07 2.74
N PHE A 123 -2.98 12.73 3.80
CA PHE A 123 -3.40 11.81 4.85
C PHE A 123 -4.32 12.45 5.90
N GLY A 124 -4.72 13.72 5.73
CA GLY A 124 -5.84 14.31 6.46
C GLY A 124 -7.21 13.81 5.93
N SER A 125 -7.22 13.11 4.80
CA SER A 125 -8.43 12.47 4.29
C SER A 125 -8.55 11.03 4.81
N GLU A 126 -9.77 10.66 5.22
CA GLU A 126 -10.07 9.30 5.69
C GLU A 126 -9.76 8.25 4.63
N THR A 127 -10.03 8.53 3.35
CA THR A 127 -9.75 7.59 2.26
C THR A 127 -8.26 7.28 2.14
N SER A 128 -7.40 8.30 2.15
CA SER A 128 -5.95 8.07 2.06
C SER A 128 -5.37 7.41 3.31
N MET A 129 -5.92 7.72 4.50
CA MET A 129 -5.51 7.05 5.73
C MET A 129 -5.95 5.58 5.76
N ASN A 130 -7.18 5.27 5.33
CA ASN A 130 -7.66 3.89 5.22
C ASN A 130 -6.77 3.05 4.28
N LEU A 131 -6.28 3.61 3.17
CA LEU A 131 -5.33 2.89 2.31
C LEU A 131 -4.06 2.43 3.06
N LEU A 132 -3.58 3.20 4.04
CA LEU A 132 -2.47 2.75 4.89
C LEU A 132 -2.92 1.70 5.91
N LEU A 133 -4.10 1.85 6.51
CA LEU A 133 -4.61 0.88 7.49
C LEU A 133 -4.94 -0.47 6.86
N ASP A 134 -5.44 -0.49 5.63
CA ASP A 134 -5.73 -1.72 4.87
C ASP A 134 -4.45 -2.53 4.61
N LEU A 135 -3.31 -1.86 4.44
CA LEU A 135 -2.01 -2.53 4.29
C LEU A 135 -1.50 -3.17 5.59
N LEU A 136 -2.11 -2.86 6.75
CA LEU A 136 -1.83 -3.51 8.03
C LEU A 136 -2.63 -4.80 8.25
N ASP A 137 -3.41 -5.26 7.27
CA ASP A 137 -4.14 -6.52 7.36
C ASP A 137 -3.20 -7.69 7.79
N PRO A 138 -3.59 -8.53 8.78
CA PRO A 138 -2.83 -9.70 9.21
C PRO A 138 -2.43 -10.68 8.10
N TYR A 139 -3.13 -10.70 6.96
CA TYR A 139 -2.82 -11.54 5.81
C TYR A 139 -1.66 -11.01 4.95
N ASN A 140 -1.36 -9.71 5.04
CA ASN A 140 -0.22 -9.15 4.31
C ASN A 140 1.11 -9.61 4.89
N CYS A 141 2.14 -9.65 4.05
CA CYS A 141 3.45 -10.08 4.51
C CYS A 141 4.01 -9.13 5.60
N PRO A 142 4.78 -9.64 6.59
CA PRO A 142 5.31 -8.83 7.67
C PRO A 142 6.14 -7.61 7.23
N ALA A 143 6.79 -7.71 6.06
CA ALA A 143 7.57 -6.61 5.51
C ALA A 143 6.69 -5.42 5.10
N ILE A 144 5.53 -5.67 4.48
CA ILE A 144 4.56 -4.63 4.11
C ILE A 144 4.01 -3.97 5.36
N GLN A 145 3.63 -4.75 6.38
CA GLN A 145 3.14 -4.22 7.65
C GLN A 145 4.19 -3.29 8.31
N CYS A 146 5.44 -3.74 8.41
CA CYS A 146 6.53 -2.93 8.95
C CYS A 146 6.77 -1.63 8.15
N SER A 147 6.80 -1.71 6.82
CA SER A 147 7.02 -0.54 5.96
C SER A 147 5.85 0.45 6.02
N THR A 148 4.62 -0.07 6.11
CA THR A 148 3.40 0.71 6.27
C THR A 148 3.39 1.46 7.60
N LEU A 149 3.80 0.81 8.70
CA LEU A 149 3.94 1.47 10.00
C LEU A 149 4.93 2.64 9.95
N LEU A 150 6.04 2.50 9.23
CA LEU A 150 7.00 3.59 9.04
C LEU A 150 6.40 4.76 8.24
N VAL A 151 5.66 4.47 7.16
CA VAL A 151 4.93 5.49 6.41
C VAL A 151 3.90 6.19 7.30
N LEU A 152 3.17 5.43 8.13
CA LEU A 152 2.19 5.96 9.06
C LEU A 152 2.84 6.91 10.08
N VAL A 153 3.97 6.53 10.69
CA VAL A 153 4.75 7.46 11.56
C VAL A 153 5.08 8.75 10.80
N THR A 154 5.61 8.66 9.58
CA THR A 154 5.99 9.86 8.81
C THR A 154 4.79 10.71 8.39
N ALA A 155 3.63 10.10 8.14
CA ALA A 155 2.40 10.79 7.79
C ALA A 155 1.82 11.56 8.99
N LEU A 156 1.95 11.02 10.20
CA LEU A 156 1.45 11.63 11.43
C LEU A 156 2.44 12.62 12.06
N LEU A 157 3.74 12.50 11.75
CA LEU A 157 4.80 13.31 12.33
C LEU A 157 4.52 14.81 12.16
N ALA A 158 4.51 15.52 13.29
CA ALA A 158 4.23 16.97 13.38
C ALA A 158 2.93 17.43 12.71
N THR A 159 1.98 16.52 12.47
CA THR A 159 0.73 16.79 11.75
C THR A 159 -0.46 16.28 12.58
N PRO A 160 -0.85 17.00 13.66
CA PRO A 160 -1.88 16.54 14.59
C PRO A 160 -3.23 16.27 13.92
N HIS A 161 -3.56 17.02 12.86
CA HIS A 161 -4.76 16.79 12.05
C HIS A 161 -4.83 15.38 11.44
N ASN A 162 -3.69 14.86 10.97
CA ASN A 162 -3.63 13.49 10.45
C ASN A 162 -3.82 12.48 11.58
N THR A 163 -3.25 12.76 12.77
CA THR A 163 -3.45 11.93 13.97
C THR A 163 -4.93 11.88 14.35
N ARG A 164 -5.65 13.00 14.30
CA ARG A 164 -7.12 13.02 14.52
C ARG A 164 -7.86 12.18 13.49
N THR A 165 -7.48 12.28 12.22
CA THR A 165 -8.09 11.48 11.14
C THR A 165 -7.88 9.99 11.40
N PHE A 166 -6.66 9.58 11.71
CA PHE A 166 -6.30 8.20 12.07
C PHE A 166 -7.12 7.67 13.27
N GLU A 167 -7.31 8.48 14.31
CA GLU A 167 -8.10 8.07 15.47
C GLU A 167 -9.59 7.97 15.18
N ASN A 168 -10.13 8.89 14.37
CA ASN A 168 -11.55 8.94 14.04
C ASN A 168 -12.01 7.73 13.20
N ILE A 169 -11.09 7.11 12.47
CA ILE A 169 -11.35 5.90 11.66
C ILE A 169 -10.88 4.61 12.36
N ASP A 170 -10.81 4.62 13.69
CA ASP A 170 -10.43 3.45 14.50
C ASP A 170 -9.02 2.89 14.20
N GLY A 171 -8.10 3.76 13.80
CA GLY A 171 -6.71 3.36 13.56
C GLY A 171 -6.03 2.77 14.80
N LEU A 172 -6.35 3.27 16.00
CA LEU A 172 -5.86 2.69 17.26
C LEU A 172 -6.37 1.27 17.49
N LEU A 173 -7.63 0.98 17.15
CA LEU A 173 -8.17 -0.37 17.24
C LEU A 173 -7.44 -1.29 16.27
N THR A 174 -7.16 -0.84 15.05
CA THR A 174 -6.40 -1.62 14.04
C THR A 174 -5.01 -1.98 14.57
N ILE A 175 -4.24 -0.99 15.05
CA ILE A 175 -2.89 -1.18 15.61
C ILE A 175 -2.90 -2.13 16.81
N THR A 176 -3.81 -1.91 17.77
CA THR A 176 -3.86 -2.72 18.99
C THR A 176 -4.37 -4.13 18.74
N THR A 177 -5.28 -4.32 17.80
CA THR A 177 -5.75 -5.65 17.38
C THR A 177 -4.62 -6.44 16.73
N LEU A 178 -3.86 -5.83 15.82
CA LEU A 178 -2.70 -6.45 15.21
C LEU A 178 -1.61 -6.75 16.25
N PHE A 179 -1.39 -5.86 17.22
CA PHE A 179 -0.40 -6.06 18.29
C PHE A 179 -0.75 -7.23 19.21
N LYS A 180 -2.03 -7.33 19.60
CA LYS A 180 -2.53 -8.40 20.48
C LYS A 180 -2.57 -9.76 19.80
N SER A 181 -2.67 -9.80 18.47
CA SER A 181 -2.77 -11.07 17.76
C SER A 181 -1.55 -11.95 18.03
N ARG A 182 -1.82 -13.24 18.25
CA ARG A 182 -0.78 -14.26 18.46
C ARG A 182 -0.08 -14.65 17.15
N SER A 183 -0.72 -14.43 16.01
CA SER A 183 -0.15 -14.71 14.69
C SER A 183 0.82 -13.64 14.20
N THR A 184 0.81 -12.45 14.80
CA THR A 184 1.66 -11.34 14.40
C THR A 184 3.13 -11.64 14.70
N SER A 185 3.97 -11.48 13.69
CA SER A 185 5.41 -11.73 13.80
C SER A 185 6.09 -10.82 14.83
N GLN A 186 7.18 -11.28 15.45
CA GLN A 186 7.91 -10.52 16.48
C GLN A 186 8.43 -9.17 15.95
N ASN A 187 8.94 -9.14 14.71
CA ASN A 187 9.42 -7.90 14.09
C ASN A 187 8.31 -6.86 13.93
N VAL A 188 7.11 -7.30 13.52
CA VAL A 188 5.94 -6.40 13.41
C VAL A 188 5.50 -5.93 14.79
N LYS A 189 5.51 -6.79 15.81
CA LYS A 189 5.20 -6.39 17.20
C LYS A 189 6.15 -5.32 17.73
N LEU A 190 7.45 -5.42 17.41
CA LEU A 190 8.42 -4.38 17.76
C LEU A 190 8.08 -3.05 17.06
N LYS A 191 7.74 -3.08 15.76
CA LYS A 191 7.33 -1.87 15.02
C LYS A 191 6.02 -1.27 15.51
N LEU A 192 5.06 -2.09 15.91
CA LEU A 192 3.83 -1.63 16.55
C LEU A 192 4.12 -0.98 17.90
N LEU A 193 5.02 -1.55 18.69
CA LEU A 193 5.43 -0.94 19.96
C LEU A 193 6.13 0.42 19.75
N GLU A 194 7.07 0.51 18.80
CA GLU A 194 7.68 1.79 18.39
C GLU A 194 6.61 2.81 17.97
N PHE A 195 5.60 2.38 17.21
CA PHE A 195 4.49 3.23 16.82
C PHE A 195 3.66 3.71 18.03
N LEU A 196 3.39 2.83 19.00
CA LEU A 196 2.64 3.19 20.21
C LEU A 196 3.42 4.20 21.07
N TYR A 197 4.73 4.03 21.21
CA TYR A 197 5.59 5.02 21.86
C TYR A 197 5.54 6.36 21.12
N PHE A 198 5.68 6.36 19.79
CA PHE A 198 5.52 7.56 18.97
C PHE A 198 4.15 8.22 19.15
N TYR A 199 3.07 7.44 19.17
CA TYR A 199 1.72 7.95 19.36
C TYR A 199 1.57 8.63 20.73
N LEU A 200 2.19 8.10 21.78
CA LEU A 200 2.13 8.66 23.13
C LEU A 200 3.06 9.87 23.33
N MET A 201 4.06 10.10 22.48
CA MET A 201 4.93 11.28 22.58
C MET A 201 4.15 12.60 22.48
N PRO A 202 4.52 13.67 23.23
CA PRO A 202 3.86 14.97 23.13
C PRO A 202 3.87 15.54 21.70
N GLU A 203 2.74 16.09 21.25
CA GLU A 203 2.60 16.63 19.87
C GLU A 203 3.15 18.05 19.71
N ALA A 204 3.31 18.76 20.82
CA ALA A 204 3.95 20.06 20.89
C ALA A 204 4.95 20.05 22.05
N PRO A 205 6.06 20.80 21.97
CA PRO A 205 6.97 20.95 23.09
C PRO A 205 6.21 21.56 24.27
N GLU A 206 6.25 20.88 25.41
CA GLU A 206 5.63 21.36 26.64
C GLU A 206 6.21 22.74 26.98
N ARG A 207 5.37 23.78 26.98
CA ARG A 207 5.79 25.08 27.50
C ARG A 207 5.90 24.95 29.01
N PRO A 208 7.06 25.20 29.63
CA PRO A 208 7.13 25.30 31.08
C PRO A 208 6.22 26.46 31.51
N ALA A 209 5.34 26.20 32.49
CA ALA A 209 4.25 27.08 32.92
C ALA A 209 4.69 28.40 33.60
N SER A 210 5.94 28.83 33.44
CA SER A 210 6.56 29.88 34.25
C SER A 210 7.49 30.82 33.46
N ALA A 211 7.11 31.24 32.25
CA ALA A 211 7.84 32.29 31.53
C ALA A 211 6.93 33.50 31.24
N PRO A 212 7.24 34.70 31.77
CA PRO A 212 6.41 35.89 31.56
C PRO A 212 6.36 36.29 30.08
N THR A 213 5.15 36.62 29.66
CA THR A 213 4.69 36.79 28.28
C THR A 213 5.13 38.12 27.68
N THR A 214 6.41 38.33 27.34
CA THR A 214 6.79 39.57 26.61
C THR A 214 7.91 39.50 25.56
N ALA A 215 8.65 38.40 25.38
CA ALA A 215 9.90 38.48 24.58
C ALA A 215 10.06 37.56 23.34
N LEU A 216 9.05 36.79 22.89
CA LEU A 216 9.26 35.84 21.78
C LEU A 216 8.44 36.04 20.49
N ARG A 217 7.74 37.17 20.32
CA ARG A 217 6.94 37.44 19.10
C ARG A 217 7.75 37.62 17.81
N SER A 218 9.09 37.50 17.85
CA SER A 218 9.98 37.83 16.73
C SER A 218 10.59 36.62 16.01
N ALA A 219 10.49 35.38 16.54
CA ALA A 219 11.08 34.20 15.90
C ALA A 219 10.11 33.46 14.95
N ASP A 220 8.80 33.45 15.24
CA ASP A 220 7.79 32.75 14.42
C ASP A 220 7.53 33.40 13.05
N LYS A 221 7.98 34.65 12.84
CA LYS A 221 7.80 35.35 11.56
C LYS A 221 8.82 34.94 10.48
N LEU A 222 9.91 34.26 10.84
CA LEU A 222 10.94 33.87 9.86
C LEU A 222 10.72 32.48 9.27
N VAL A 223 10.11 31.54 10.01
CA VAL A 223 9.75 30.21 9.47
C VAL A 223 8.57 30.31 8.50
N GLY A 224 7.61 31.20 8.76
CA GLY A 224 6.49 31.46 7.85
C GLY A 224 6.84 32.22 6.56
N ALA A 225 8.09 32.67 6.38
CA ALA A 225 8.51 33.42 5.20
C ALA A 225 8.90 32.52 4.01
N PHE A 226 9.16 31.23 4.23
CA PHE A 226 9.49 30.27 3.16
C PHE A 226 8.23 29.67 2.49
N GLU A 227 7.10 29.61 3.21
CA GLU A 227 5.82 29.05 2.69
C GLU A 227 5.00 30.02 1.83
N ARG A 228 5.30 31.33 1.82
CA ARG A 228 4.46 32.34 1.15
C ARG A 228 4.73 32.57 -0.35
N ARG A 229 5.56 31.75 -1.00
CA ARG A 229 5.84 31.90 -2.45
C ARG A 229 5.05 30.99 -3.38
N SER A 230 4.21 30.09 -2.87
CA SER A 230 3.28 29.33 -3.70
C SER A 230 1.83 29.70 -3.43
N SER A 231 1.27 30.44 -4.40
CA SER A 231 -0.14 30.51 -4.75
C SER A 231 -1.04 31.44 -3.93
N GLU A 232 -1.34 32.60 -4.53
CA GLU A 232 -2.58 33.33 -4.32
C GLU A 232 -3.76 32.47 -4.76
N GLU A 233 -4.46 31.82 -3.84
CA GLU A 233 -5.86 31.41 -4.04
C GLU A 233 -6.58 31.19 -2.70
N LYS A 234 -7.36 32.22 -2.33
CA LYS A 234 -8.70 32.15 -1.70
C LYS A 234 -8.90 31.27 -0.46
N ALA A 235 -8.80 31.92 0.70
CA ALA A 235 -9.67 31.82 1.88
C ALA A 235 -10.12 30.43 2.40
N ARG A 236 -9.40 29.94 3.43
CA ARG A 236 -10.02 29.34 4.62
C ARG A 236 -9.12 29.62 5.83
N GLN A 237 -9.74 30.03 6.94
CA GLN A 237 -9.09 30.41 8.19
C GLN A 237 -8.02 29.39 8.61
N PRO A 238 -6.85 29.80 9.13
CA PRO A 238 -5.96 28.87 9.79
C PRO A 238 -6.63 28.45 11.09
N ALA A 239 -7.12 27.21 11.16
CA ALA A 239 -7.47 26.59 12.43
C ALA A 239 -6.29 26.76 13.37
N THR A 240 -6.52 27.38 14.53
CA THR A 240 -5.48 27.64 15.50
C THR A 240 -4.84 26.31 15.90
N ARG A 241 -3.50 26.25 15.86
CA ARG A 241 -2.69 25.06 16.18
C ARG A 241 -3.07 24.41 17.52
N GLU A 242 -3.63 25.19 18.43
CA GLU A 242 -4.12 24.77 19.75
C GLU A 242 -5.44 23.96 19.73
N GLU A 243 -6.28 24.07 18.69
CA GLU A 243 -7.57 23.36 18.63
C GLU A 243 -7.43 21.90 18.14
N THR A 244 -6.26 21.49 17.64
CA THR A 244 -6.08 20.17 16.98
C THR A 244 -5.12 19.22 17.69
N THR A 245 -4.35 19.72 18.66
CA THR A 245 -3.39 18.94 19.45
C THR A 245 -4.07 18.32 20.67
N ARG A 246 -3.74 17.06 21.00
CA ARG A 246 -4.18 16.41 22.24
C ARG A 246 -3.03 16.20 23.20
N SER A 247 -3.34 16.21 24.50
CA SER A 247 -2.36 15.92 25.55
C SER A 247 -1.97 14.44 25.57
N THR A 248 -0.84 14.12 26.20
CA THR A 248 -0.42 12.73 26.39
C THR A 248 -1.44 11.93 27.20
N GLU A 249 -2.07 12.55 28.20
CA GLU A 249 -3.11 11.94 29.03
C GLU A 249 -4.38 11.61 28.22
N GLU A 250 -4.81 12.52 27.33
CA GLU A 250 -5.95 12.25 26.44
C GLU A 250 -5.66 11.08 25.51
N LYS A 251 -4.45 11.03 24.93
CA LYS A 251 -4.02 9.93 24.06
C LYS A 251 -3.89 8.61 24.82
N GLN A 252 -3.37 8.65 26.05
CA GLN A 252 -3.33 7.50 26.95
C GLN A 252 -4.74 6.97 27.23
N ASN A 253 -5.71 7.84 27.53
CA ASN A 253 -7.11 7.46 27.75
C ASN A 253 -7.73 6.83 26.50
N MET A 254 -7.41 7.33 25.31
CA MET A 254 -7.87 6.73 24.06
C MET A 254 -7.27 5.35 23.80
N LEU A 255 -5.96 5.21 23.99
CA LEU A 255 -5.29 3.93 23.84
C LEU A 255 -5.73 2.92 24.92
N GLY A 256 -6.02 3.40 26.12
CA GLY A 256 -6.51 2.62 27.27
C GLY A 256 -7.85 1.92 27.03
N LYS A 257 -8.67 2.42 26.09
CA LYS A 257 -9.88 1.72 25.63
C LYS A 257 -9.57 0.39 24.96
N TYR A 258 -8.37 0.27 24.40
CA TYR A 258 -7.94 -0.87 23.60
C TYR A 258 -6.78 -1.65 24.22
N LEU A 259 -6.00 -1.11 25.16
CA LEU A 259 -4.91 -1.81 25.85
C LEU A 259 -4.99 -1.57 27.36
N ASN A 260 -4.77 -2.62 28.16
CA ASN A 260 -4.90 -2.52 29.62
C ASN A 260 -3.63 -1.99 30.32
N ASN A 261 -2.46 -2.17 29.71
CA ASN A 261 -1.16 -1.85 30.33
C ASN A 261 -0.55 -0.58 29.72
N VAL A 262 -1.36 0.43 29.42
CA VAL A 262 -0.85 1.67 28.79
C VAL A 262 -0.07 2.52 29.79
N GLU A 263 -0.36 2.42 31.08
CA GLU A 263 0.39 3.12 32.14
C GLU A 263 1.87 2.74 32.11
N ASP A 264 2.17 1.44 32.06
CA ASP A 264 3.55 0.93 31.96
C ASP A 264 4.29 1.51 30.74
N LEU A 265 3.62 1.63 29.58
CA LEU A 265 4.22 2.25 28.39
C LEU A 265 4.51 3.75 28.57
N VAL A 266 3.64 4.47 29.30
CA VAL A 266 3.82 5.90 29.56
C VAL A 266 4.92 6.12 30.59
N GLU A 267 5.00 5.27 31.62
CA GLU A 267 6.07 5.25 32.61
C GLU A 267 7.42 4.94 31.95
N ASP A 268 7.50 3.87 31.16
CA ASP A 268 8.70 3.51 30.38
C ASP A 268 9.14 4.67 29.47
N LEU A 269 8.21 5.38 28.83
CA LEU A 269 8.51 6.52 27.96
C LEU A 269 9.07 7.71 28.76
N ARG A 270 8.57 7.95 29.98
CA ARG A 270 9.05 9.03 30.87
C ARG A 270 10.44 8.71 31.41
N GLU A 271 10.68 7.45 31.79
CA GLU A 271 11.97 7.00 32.33
C GLU A 271 13.05 6.94 31.24
N ASN A 272 12.69 6.52 30.02
CA ASN A 272 13.64 6.35 28.91
C ASN A 272 13.71 7.55 27.96
N ALA A 273 13.08 8.70 28.28
CA ALA A 273 13.03 9.87 27.40
C ALA A 273 14.45 10.38 27.04
N PRO A 274 15.02 10.07 25.85
CA PRO A 274 16.41 10.39 25.53
C PRO A 274 16.61 11.88 25.21
N PHE A 275 15.51 12.64 25.08
CA PHE A 275 15.50 13.99 24.55
C PHE A 275 15.02 15.04 25.55
N SER A 276 14.68 14.68 26.79
CA SER A 276 14.33 15.67 27.81
C SER A 276 15.55 16.45 28.33
N GLU A 277 16.77 15.89 28.21
CA GLU A 277 17.99 16.54 28.69
C GLU A 277 18.67 17.48 27.68
N VAL A 278 18.29 17.45 26.39
CA VAL A 278 19.00 18.24 25.34
C VAL A 278 18.41 19.65 25.16
N ALA A 279 17.35 20.00 25.90
CA ALA A 279 16.73 21.32 25.85
C ALA A 279 17.08 22.18 27.08
N CYS A 280 18.37 22.28 27.43
CA CYS A 280 18.93 23.39 28.23
C CYS A 280 20.46 23.25 28.29
N ASN A 281 21.16 23.90 27.35
CA ASN A 281 22.45 24.56 27.54
C ASN A 281 22.70 25.52 26.37
#